data_AF-A0A7V9JTX1-F1
#
_entry.id   AF-A0A7V9JTX1-F1
#
_cell.length_a   1.000
_cell.length_b   1.000
_cell.length_c   1.000
_cell.angle_alpha   90.00
_cell.angle_beta   90.00
_cell.angle_gamma   90.00
#
_symmetry.space_group_name_H-M   'P 1'
#
loop_
_entity.id
_entity.type
_entity.pdbx_description
1 polymer ?
#
loop_
_entity_poly.entity_id
_entity_poly.type
_entity_poly.pdbx_seq_one_letter_code
_entity_poly.pdbx_strand_id
1 'polypeptide(L)'
;MLPEYACAVIEDARGWLLLQLRPPGARYAPALLTCFGGRIDDAETPERCLERELAEELAWRPPGFSRCCELWQGDRFIAVFFRTALGPDERPQASERGHVAVSAPWAALPGLPVSPWHRAVLAAVAHGQPRVDLRSEADRSGTRPGSRDG
;
A
#
# COMPACT_ATOMS: atom_id res chain seq x y z
N MET A 1 0.14 14.16 -13.86
CA MET A 1 0.95 12.92 -13.86
C MET A 1 0.07 11.78 -13.37
N LEU A 2 0.21 10.60 -13.97
CA LEU A 2 -0.51 9.40 -13.54
C LEU A 2 0.37 8.60 -12.57
N PRO A 3 -0.21 7.94 -11.55
CA PRO A 3 0.53 7.03 -10.70
C PRO A 3 0.93 5.76 -11.47
N GLU A 4 1.94 5.04 -10.98
CA GLU A 4 2.34 3.74 -11.56
C GLU A 4 1.52 2.57 -10.98
N TYR A 5 1.02 2.72 -9.74
CA TYR A 5 0.29 1.67 -9.02
C TYR A 5 -1.01 2.21 -8.40
N ALA A 6 -2.01 1.33 -8.27
CA ALA A 6 -3.22 1.56 -7.49
C ALA A 6 -3.36 0.47 -6.43
N CYS A 7 -3.54 0.87 -5.16
CA CYS A 7 -3.60 -0.06 -4.03
C CYS A 7 -4.81 0.20 -3.12
N ALA A 8 -5.27 -0.84 -2.44
CA ALA A 8 -6.41 -0.78 -1.52
C ALA A 8 -5.97 -0.79 -0.05
N VAL A 9 -6.52 0.15 0.74
CA VAL A 9 -6.59 0.07 2.20
C VAL A 9 -7.96 -0.50 2.54
N ILE A 10 -8.00 -1.82 2.78
CA ILE A 10 -9.23 -2.57 3.02
C ILE A 10 -9.39 -2.78 4.52
N GLU A 11 -10.50 -2.33 5.08
CA GLU A 11 -10.87 -2.58 6.48
C GLU A 11 -12.02 -3.59 6.56
N ASP A 12 -11.95 -4.54 7.49
CA ASP A 12 -13.07 -5.43 7.80
C ASP A 12 -14.05 -4.79 8.80
N ALA A 13 -15.16 -5.47 9.11
CA ALA A 13 -16.17 -4.98 10.05
C ALA A 13 -15.66 -4.78 11.50
N ARG A 14 -14.46 -5.27 11.85
CA ARG A 14 -13.79 -5.02 13.14
C ARG A 14 -12.87 -3.80 13.09
N GLY A 15 -12.74 -3.15 11.93
CA GLY A 15 -11.75 -2.10 11.66
C GLY A 15 -10.32 -2.65 11.52
N TRP A 16 -10.16 -3.95 11.21
CA TRP A 16 -8.85 -4.55 10.97
C TRP A 16 -8.49 -4.43 9.49
N LEU A 17 -7.21 -4.24 9.21
CA LEU A 17 -6.69 -4.19 7.85
C LEU A 17 -6.60 -5.59 7.26
N LEU A 18 -6.99 -5.72 5.99
CA LEU A 18 -6.66 -6.87 5.16
C LEU A 18 -5.42 -6.57 4.33
N LEU A 19 -4.36 -7.36 4.54
CA LEU A 19 -3.06 -7.23 3.85
C LEU A 19 -2.74 -8.51 3.08
N GLN A 20 -1.89 -8.40 2.07
CA GLN A 20 -1.36 -9.51 1.29
C GLN A 20 0.04 -9.86 1.78
N LEU A 21 0.28 -11.09 2.23
CA LEU A 21 1.62 -11.63 2.39
C LEU A 21 2.13 -12.12 1.04
N ARG A 22 3.19 -11.50 0.55
CA ARG A 22 3.84 -11.86 -0.72
C ARG A 22 4.64 -13.16 -0.58
N PRO A 23 4.69 -14.02 -1.60
CA PRO A 23 5.51 -15.23 -1.58
C PRO A 23 7.00 -14.87 -1.48
N PRO A 24 7.85 -15.74 -0.91
CA PRO A 24 9.28 -15.49 -0.78
C PRO A 24 10.03 -15.25 -2.11
N GLY A 25 9.49 -15.76 -3.22
CA GLY A 25 10.06 -15.58 -4.56
C GLY A 25 9.57 -14.33 -5.31
N ALA A 26 8.76 -13.47 -4.67
CA ALA A 26 8.24 -12.28 -5.35
C ALA A 26 9.36 -11.30 -5.73
N ARG A 27 9.28 -10.74 -6.94
CA ARG A 27 10.24 -9.73 -7.43
C ARG A 27 10.32 -8.50 -6.53
N TYR A 28 9.17 -8.10 -5.98
CA TYR A 28 9.04 -6.95 -5.08
C TYR A 28 8.44 -7.39 -3.76
N ALA A 29 8.96 -6.81 -2.67
CA ALA A 29 8.53 -7.08 -1.30
C ALA A 29 8.40 -8.59 -0.94
N PRO A 30 9.39 -9.44 -1.28
CA PRO A 30 9.31 -10.89 -0.99
C PRO A 30 9.16 -11.15 0.50
N ALA A 31 8.24 -12.03 0.87
CA ALA A 31 7.92 -12.39 2.26
C ALA A 31 7.52 -11.19 3.16
N LEU A 32 7.07 -10.09 2.57
CA LEU A 32 6.55 -8.92 3.28
C LEU A 32 5.04 -8.78 3.06
N LEU A 33 4.41 -8.05 3.98
CA LEU A 33 3.02 -7.64 3.87
C LEU A 33 2.89 -6.37 3.01
N THR A 34 1.90 -6.35 2.13
CA THR A 34 1.51 -5.24 1.26
C THR A 34 0.01 -5.00 1.30
N CYS A 35 -0.43 -3.85 0.80
CA CYS A 35 -1.83 -3.70 0.38
C CYS A 35 -2.06 -4.56 -0.86
N PHE A 36 -3.31 -4.95 -1.10
CA PHE A 36 -3.73 -5.51 -2.39
C PHE A 36 -3.75 -4.42 -3.46
N GLY A 37 -3.58 -4.82 -4.71
CA GLY A 37 -3.45 -3.91 -5.84
C GLY A 37 -2.14 -4.11 -6.60
N GLY A 38 -2.00 -3.38 -7.70
CA GLY A 38 -0.94 -3.64 -8.64
C GLY A 38 -0.67 -2.49 -9.59
N ARG A 39 -0.04 -2.82 -10.70
CA ARG A 39 0.46 -1.84 -11.67
C ARG A 39 -0.70 -1.41 -12.57
N ILE A 40 -0.73 -0.12 -12.85
CA ILE A 40 -1.68 0.45 -13.80
C ILE A 40 -1.17 0.18 -15.21
N ASP A 41 -2.03 -0.42 -16.04
CA ASP A 41 -1.73 -0.67 -17.44
C ASP A 41 -1.88 0.59 -18.30
N ASP A 42 -1.34 0.56 -19.52
CA ASP A 42 -1.42 1.69 -20.44
C ASP A 42 -2.89 2.08 -20.72
N ALA A 43 -3.19 3.38 -20.58
CA ALA A 43 -4.54 3.95 -20.71
C ALA A 43 -5.59 3.47 -19.68
N GLU A 44 -5.20 2.73 -18.65
CA GLU A 44 -6.05 2.35 -17.54
C GLU A 44 -6.15 3.50 -16.51
N THR A 45 -7.35 3.75 -15.97
CA THR A 45 -7.49 4.69 -14.85
C THR A 45 -7.12 3.98 -13.55
N PRO A 46 -6.63 4.69 -12.52
CA PRO A 46 -6.30 4.05 -11.25
C PRO A 46 -7.47 3.31 -10.60
N GLU A 47 -8.70 3.80 -10.77
CA GLU A 47 -9.92 3.16 -10.27
C GLU A 47 -10.18 1.82 -10.98
N ARG A 48 -10.05 1.78 -12.32
CA ARG A 48 -10.22 0.55 -13.09
C ARG A 48 -9.14 -0.48 -12.79
N CYS A 49 -7.90 -0.02 -12.63
CA CYS A 49 -6.79 -0.86 -12.18
C CYS A 49 -7.11 -1.50 -10.83
N LEU A 50 -7.56 -0.70 -9.85
CA LEU A 50 -7.91 -1.22 -8.53
C LEU A 50 -9.01 -2.28 -8.60
N GLU A 51 -10.07 -2.05 -9.37
CA GLU A 51 -11.16 -3.02 -9.55
C GLU A 51 -10.68 -4.32 -10.17
N ARG A 52 -9.81 -4.25 -11.20
CA ARG A 52 -9.21 -5.42 -11.84
C ARG A 52 -8.36 -6.21 -10.85
N GLU A 53 -7.43 -5.55 -10.16
CA GLU A 53 -6.51 -6.19 -9.21
C GLU A 53 -7.27 -6.84 -8.04
N LEU A 54 -8.28 -6.19 -7.47
CA LEU A 54 -9.09 -6.81 -6.41
C LEU A 54 -9.91 -8.00 -6.91
N ALA A 55 -10.42 -7.95 -8.14
CA ALA A 55 -11.10 -9.08 -8.74
C ALA A 55 -10.13 -10.25 -9.01
N GLU A 56 -8.91 -9.95 -9.45
CA GLU A 56 -7.88 -10.95 -9.74
C GLU A 56 -7.32 -11.57 -8.47
N GLU A 57 -6.88 -10.76 -7.49
CA GLU A 57 -6.16 -11.19 -6.29
C GLU A 57 -7.07 -11.71 -5.16
N LEU A 58 -8.34 -11.27 -5.12
CA LEU A 58 -9.27 -11.58 -4.03
C LEU A 58 -10.60 -12.20 -4.47
N ALA A 59 -10.84 -12.33 -5.78
CA ALA A 59 -12.16 -12.65 -6.33
C ALA A 59 -13.26 -11.73 -5.78
N TRP A 60 -12.92 -10.46 -5.54
CA TRP A 60 -13.77 -9.53 -4.81
C TRP A 60 -13.89 -8.20 -5.57
N ARG A 61 -15.08 -7.60 -5.50
CA ARG A 61 -15.36 -6.27 -6.04
C ARG A 61 -15.97 -5.40 -4.95
N PRO A 62 -15.30 -4.33 -4.53
CA PRO A 62 -15.84 -3.45 -3.50
C PRO A 62 -17.12 -2.75 -4.00
N PRO A 63 -18.12 -2.50 -3.13
CA PRO A 63 -19.30 -1.70 -3.49
C PRO A 63 -18.95 -0.23 -3.76
N GLY A 64 -17.78 0.22 -3.29
CA GLY A 64 -17.23 1.54 -3.54
C GLY A 64 -15.91 1.74 -2.81
N PHE A 65 -15.19 2.79 -3.22
CA PHE A 65 -13.92 3.18 -2.62
C PHE A 65 -13.65 4.67 -2.85
N SER A 66 -12.79 5.25 -2.03
CA SER A 66 -12.39 6.65 -2.14
C SER A 66 -10.89 6.80 -2.01
N ARG A 67 -10.30 7.72 -2.76
CA ARG A 67 -8.87 8.03 -2.65
C ARG A 67 -8.55 8.52 -1.26
N CYS A 68 -7.52 7.97 -0.63
CA CYS A 68 -7.15 8.28 0.75
C CYS A 68 -5.69 8.71 0.92
N CYS A 69 -4.77 8.27 0.05
CA CYS A 69 -3.38 8.69 0.13
C CYS A 69 -2.67 8.57 -1.22
N GLU A 70 -1.66 9.40 -1.42
CA GLU A 70 -0.73 9.34 -2.54
C GLU A 70 0.68 9.02 -2.04
N LEU A 71 1.45 8.28 -2.82
CA LEU A 71 2.85 7.99 -2.56
C LEU A 71 3.71 8.58 -3.68
N TRP A 72 4.65 9.42 -3.29
CA TRP A 72 5.55 10.15 -4.18
C TRP A 72 7.01 9.91 -3.82
N GLN A 73 7.90 10.10 -4.79
CA GLN A 73 9.34 10.17 -4.58
C GLN A 73 9.93 11.25 -5.49
N GLY A 74 10.17 12.43 -4.93
CA GLY A 74 10.43 13.63 -5.75
C GLY A 74 9.26 13.89 -6.69
N ASP A 75 9.55 14.08 -7.98
CA ASP A 75 8.52 14.28 -9.02
C ASP A 75 7.83 13.00 -9.47
N ARG A 76 8.29 11.83 -9.02
CA ARG A 76 7.73 10.54 -9.40
C ARG A 76 6.48 10.25 -8.60
N PHE A 77 5.33 10.15 -9.28
CA PHE A 77 4.10 9.68 -8.68
C PHE A 77 4.07 8.15 -8.67
N ILE A 78 4.41 7.54 -7.53
CA ILE A 78 4.55 6.09 -7.42
C ILE A 78 3.18 5.42 -7.39
N ALA A 79 2.34 5.73 -6.41
CA ALA A 79 1.11 4.98 -6.18
C ALA A 79 -0.01 5.85 -5.62
N VAL A 80 -1.24 5.51 -5.97
CA VAL A 80 -2.44 6.03 -5.32
C VAL A 80 -3.12 4.94 -4.50
N PHE A 81 -3.60 5.31 -3.32
CA PHE A 81 -4.26 4.41 -2.39
C PHE A 81 -5.72 4.79 -2.22
N PHE A 82 -6.58 3.78 -2.26
CA PHE A 82 -8.02 3.90 -2.07
C PHE A 82 -8.45 3.18 -0.81
N ARG A 83 -9.29 3.82 0.00
CA ARG A 83 -9.92 3.19 1.16
C ARG A 83 -11.22 2.53 0.74
N THR A 84 -11.44 1.33 1.25
CA THR A 84 -12.69 0.58 1.11
C THR A 84 -12.93 -0.30 2.33
N ALA A 85 -14.13 -0.85 2.47
CA ALA A 85 -14.50 -1.69 3.59
C ALA A 85 -15.14 -2.99 3.08
N LEU A 86 -14.83 -4.09 3.74
CA LEU A 86 -15.53 -5.35 3.57
C LEU A 86 -16.90 -5.27 4.24
N GLY A 87 -17.89 -5.85 3.59
CA GLY A 87 -19.15 -6.19 4.21
C GLY A 87 -18.97 -7.15 5.40
N PRO A 88 -19.92 -7.19 6.35
CA PRO A 88 -19.81 -7.98 7.58
C PRO A 88 -19.61 -9.48 7.34
N ASP A 89 -20.14 -10.01 6.23
CA ASP A 89 -20.07 -11.41 5.84
C ASP A 89 -19.01 -11.71 4.77
N GLU A 90 -18.33 -10.67 4.26
CA GLU A 90 -17.32 -10.84 3.23
C GLU A 90 -16.01 -11.36 3.83
N ARG A 91 -15.50 -12.44 3.26
CA ARG A 91 -14.24 -13.08 3.65
C ARG A 91 -13.41 -13.36 2.39
N PRO A 92 -12.93 -12.31 1.69
CA PRO A 92 -12.15 -12.51 0.49
C PRO A 92 -10.87 -13.28 0.84
N GLN A 93 -10.53 -14.23 -0.03
CA GLN A 93 -9.33 -15.06 0.10
C GLN A 93 -8.38 -14.71 -1.04
N ALA A 94 -7.08 -14.75 -0.76
CA ALA A 94 -6.09 -14.62 -1.81
C ALA A 94 -6.30 -15.75 -2.83
N SER A 95 -6.56 -15.38 -4.07
CA SER A 95 -6.80 -16.30 -5.19
C SER A 95 -5.48 -16.78 -5.81
N GLU A 96 -4.42 -15.97 -5.71
CA GLU A 96 -3.13 -16.25 -6.32
C GLU A 96 -2.28 -17.23 -5.50
N ARG A 97 -1.68 -18.20 -6.20
CA ARG A 97 -0.84 -19.23 -5.57
C ARG A 97 0.33 -18.61 -4.79
N GLY A 98 0.41 -18.93 -3.51
CA GLY A 98 1.50 -18.50 -2.64
C GLY A 98 1.31 -17.12 -2.01
N HIS A 99 0.24 -16.40 -2.35
CA HIS A 99 -0.19 -15.22 -1.64
C HIS A 99 -1.14 -15.62 -0.50
N VAL A 100 -1.07 -14.90 0.62
CA VAL A 100 -1.93 -15.16 1.78
C VAL A 100 -2.57 -13.85 2.22
N ALA A 101 -3.90 -13.84 2.37
CA ALA A 101 -4.61 -12.72 2.96
C ALA A 101 -4.45 -12.78 4.49
N VAL A 102 -4.01 -11.67 5.09
CA VAL A 102 -3.72 -11.54 6.52
C VAL A 102 -4.52 -10.38 7.08
N SER A 103 -5.41 -10.67 8.04
CA SER A 103 -6.10 -9.63 8.81
C SER A 103 -5.26 -9.19 10.00
N ALA A 104 -5.07 -7.89 10.18
CA ALA A 104 -4.32 -7.35 11.31
C ALA A 104 -4.94 -6.04 11.84
N PRO A 105 -4.98 -5.83 13.16
CA PRO A 105 -5.37 -4.53 13.70
C PRO A 105 -4.30 -3.48 13.39
N TRP A 106 -4.72 -2.22 13.19
CA TRP A 106 -3.83 -1.07 12.98
C TRP A 106 -2.69 -1.00 14.01
N ALA A 107 -3.00 -1.27 15.28
CA ALA A 107 -2.04 -1.23 16.38
C ALA A 107 -0.91 -2.27 16.26
N ALA A 108 -1.09 -3.34 15.47
CA ALA A 108 -0.06 -4.36 15.27
C ALA A 108 0.93 -4.02 14.15
N LEU A 109 0.60 -3.05 13.27
CA LEU A 109 1.44 -2.70 12.11
C LEU A 109 2.92 -2.42 12.45
N PRO A 110 3.28 -1.78 13.58
CA PRO A 110 4.68 -1.57 13.94
C PRO A 110 5.49 -2.88 14.08
N GLY A 111 4.85 -3.97 14.53
CA GLY A 111 5.50 -5.28 14.74
C GLY A 111 5.43 -6.23 13.54
N LEU A 112 4.67 -5.89 12.50
CA LEU A 112 4.48 -6.73 11.32
C LEU A 112 5.51 -6.42 10.23
N PRO A 113 5.91 -7.41 9.39
CA PRO A 113 6.86 -7.21 8.30
C PRO A 113 6.21 -6.53 7.09
N VAL A 114 5.64 -5.35 7.28
CA VAL A 114 5.05 -4.54 6.19
C VAL A 114 6.16 -3.90 5.37
N SER A 115 6.04 -3.98 4.05
CA SER A 115 6.99 -3.37 3.11
C SER A 115 7.13 -1.85 3.35
N PRO A 116 8.31 -1.25 3.11
CA PRO A 116 8.56 0.14 3.49
C PRO A 116 7.59 1.17 2.91
N TRP A 117 7.22 1.04 1.63
CA TRP A 117 6.27 1.93 0.96
C TRP A 117 4.88 1.86 1.59
N HIS A 118 4.36 0.65 1.76
CA HIS A 118 3.06 0.42 2.37
C HIS A 118 3.04 0.86 3.83
N ARG A 119 4.12 0.63 4.59
CA ARG A 119 4.24 1.10 5.98
C ARG A 119 4.12 2.63 6.06
N ALA A 120 4.83 3.35 5.20
CA ALA A 120 4.78 4.81 5.20
C ALA A 120 3.37 5.33 4.89
N VAL A 121 2.71 4.74 3.89
CA VAL A 121 1.33 5.10 3.52
C VAL A 121 0.33 4.74 4.60
N LEU A 122 0.38 3.54 5.17
CA LEU A 122 -0.53 3.14 6.23
C LEU A 122 -0.37 4.04 7.47
N ALA A 123 0.85 4.44 7.83
CA ALA A 123 1.05 5.42 8.89
C ALA A 123 0.41 6.78 8.55
N ALA A 124 0.60 7.29 7.35
CA ALA A 124 -0.02 8.54 6.90
C ALA A 124 -1.56 8.45 6.91
N VAL A 125 -2.12 7.37 6.39
CA VAL A 125 -3.56 7.09 6.37
C VAL A 125 -4.14 7.02 7.78
N ALA A 126 -3.43 6.40 8.75
CA ALA A 126 -3.85 6.37 10.16
C ALA A 126 -3.91 7.77 10.79
N HIS A 127 -3.15 8.73 10.26
CA HIS A 127 -3.14 10.13 10.69
C HIS A 127 -3.96 11.06 9.78
N GLY A 128 -4.72 10.52 8.82
CA GLY A 128 -5.53 11.31 7.88
C GLY A 128 -4.70 12.16 6.91
N GLN A 129 -3.43 11.80 6.68
CA GLN A 129 -2.55 12.50 5.75
C GLN A 129 -2.77 11.98 4.32
N PRO A 130 -3.09 12.85 3.36
CA PRO A 130 -3.46 12.43 2.01
C PRO A 130 -2.25 12.17 1.09
N ARG A 131 -1.02 12.39 1.58
CA ARG A 131 0.19 12.32 0.76
C ARG A 131 1.40 11.92 1.60
N VAL A 132 2.23 11.06 1.03
CA VAL A 132 3.56 10.67 1.50
C VAL A 132 4.59 11.00 0.43
N ASP A 133 5.60 11.78 0.80
CA ASP A 133 6.78 12.02 -0.01
C ASP A 133 7.97 11.23 0.56
N LEU A 134 8.39 10.19 -0.15
CA LEU A 134 9.59 9.44 0.19
C LEU A 134 10.81 10.29 -0.14
N ARG A 135 11.67 10.48 0.86
CA ARG A 135 12.96 11.15 0.66
C ARG A 135 13.80 10.37 -0.35
N SER A 136 14.34 11.06 -1.34
CA SER A 136 15.37 10.57 -2.24
C SER A 136 16.64 10.21 -1.45
N GLU A 137 17.45 9.26 -1.93
CA GLU A 137 18.72 8.93 -1.26
C GLU A 137 19.66 10.15 -1.15
N ALA A 138 19.58 11.10 -2.09
CA ALA A 138 20.30 12.38 -2.07
C ALA A 138 20.01 13.26 -0.83
N ASP A 139 18.84 13.07 -0.20
CA ASP A 139 18.40 13.84 0.98
C ASP A 139 18.99 13.29 2.30
N ARG A 140 19.61 12.09 2.26
CA ARG A 140 20.32 11.50 3.41
C ARG A 140 21.79 11.92 3.50
N SER A 141 22.36 12.45 2.41
CA SER A 141 23.76 12.87 2.33
C SER A 141 24.01 14.34 2.67
N GLY A 142 23.00 15.09 3.12
CA GLY A 142 23.13 16.49 3.56
C GLY A 142 23.86 16.65 4.90
N THR A 143 25.19 16.64 4.83
CA THR A 143 26.14 17.47 5.60
C THR A 143 25.90 17.67 7.11
N ARG A 144 26.70 16.98 7.96
CA ARG A 144 27.17 17.61 9.22
C ARG A 144 28.24 18.65 8.84
N PRO A 145 28.10 19.94 9.20
CA PRO A 145 29.19 20.88 9.04
C PRO A 145 30.34 20.46 9.96
N GLY A 146 31.55 20.47 9.42
CA GLY A 146 32.75 20.11 10.15
C GLY A 146 32.97 21.00 11.37
N SER A 147 33.18 20.37 12.52
CA SER A 147 33.83 20.98 13.66
C SER A 147 35.34 21.02 13.40
N ARG A 148 35.82 22.14 12.86
CA ARG A 148 37.13 22.66 13.25
C ARG A 148 36.86 23.57 14.44
N ASP A 149 37.51 23.30 15.56
CA ASP A 149 37.93 24.30 16.55
C ASP A 149 38.88 23.62 17.55
N GLY A 150 40.04 24.25 17.77
CA GLY A 150 40.97 23.97 18.87
C GLY A 150 42.29 23.32 18.46
#